data_AF-A0A2K9ZDF9-F1
#
_entry.id   AF-A0A2K9ZDF9-F1
#
_cell.length_a   1.000
_cell.length_b   1.000
_cell.length_c   1.000
_cell.angle_alpha   90.00
_cell.angle_beta   90.00
_cell.angle_gamma   90.00
#
_symmetry.space_group_name_H-M   'P 1'
#
loop_
_entity.id
_entity.type
_entity.pdbx_description
1 polymer ?
#
loop_
_entity_poly.entity_id
_entity_poly.type
_entity_poly.pdbx_seq_one_letter_code
_entity_poly.pdbx_strand_id
1 'polypeptide(L)'
;MAKQRMKMPIDELRQLALEACLACGGSPAMAKALVDATLSAACFGRTELGFPHFVDYLTSLRDGRINGDAKPRFDRVLPALIHADADGGIAQLGFDLIYDDFVKRVKTFGISVFTQRSSYTAGELGYYVRRLAQDGLISIAAANGPALMAAAEGGERVYCTNPLAFGVPLPEPLPPVIIDQATSASAFITLAEAAKAQSPIARGMAIDETGAITTDPVKAMLGALLPFGGYKGANIALIVEMLSAGLSGAAWSLDAGHFLLGEHPVNAGMTVIALFPAAVDAGFPERAAKNRMHRARRHHA
;
A
#
# COMPACT_ATOMS: atom_id res chain seq x y z
N MET A 1 -12.87 -17.96 22.98
CA MET A 1 -11.80 -17.67 23.97
C MET A 1 -11.37 -16.22 23.80
N ALA A 2 -11.28 -15.44 24.87
CA ALA A 2 -10.79 -14.06 24.77
C ALA A 2 -9.32 -14.08 24.29
N LYS A 3 -9.01 -13.40 23.19
CA LYS A 3 -7.62 -13.24 22.71
C LYS A 3 -6.84 -12.52 23.81
N GLN A 4 -5.87 -13.20 24.42
CA GLN A 4 -4.97 -12.60 25.40
C GLN A 4 -4.12 -11.55 24.69
N ARG A 5 -4.21 -10.29 25.14
CA ARG A 5 -3.44 -9.18 24.57
C ARG A 5 -2.14 -9.03 25.34
N MET A 6 -1.00 -9.05 24.64
CA MET A 6 0.32 -8.80 25.20
C MET A 6 0.81 -7.42 24.75
N LYS A 7 1.44 -6.65 25.64
CA LYS A 7 2.16 -5.42 25.29
C LYS A 7 3.65 -5.75 25.27
N MET A 8 4.35 -5.28 24.24
CA MET A 8 5.79 -5.47 24.08
C MET A 8 6.44 -4.14 23.67
N PRO A 9 7.63 -3.80 24.20
CA PRO A 9 8.39 -2.63 23.74
C PRO A 9 8.67 -2.69 22.23
N ILE A 10 8.67 -1.52 21.58
CA ILE A 10 8.87 -1.42 20.12
C ILE A 10 10.22 -2.00 19.70
N ASP A 11 11.28 -1.81 20.51
CA ASP A 11 12.61 -2.29 20.18
C ASP A 11 12.73 -3.81 20.28
N GLU A 12 12.08 -4.43 21.27
CA GLU A 12 11.98 -5.89 21.38
C GLU A 12 11.20 -6.47 20.18
N LEU A 13 10.10 -5.81 19.81
CA LEU A 13 9.29 -6.21 18.65
C LEU A 13 10.06 -6.07 17.34
N ARG A 14 10.83 -4.99 17.19
CA ARG A 14 11.72 -4.78 16.04
C ARG A 14 12.75 -5.89 15.93
N GLN A 15 13.44 -6.20 17.04
CA GLN A 15 14.48 -7.23 17.05
C GLN A 15 13.91 -8.61 16.69
N LEU A 16 12.79 -9.00 17.31
CA LEU A 16 12.12 -10.26 17.00
C LEU A 16 11.71 -10.36 15.53
N ALA A 17 11.18 -9.27 14.96
CA ALA A 17 10.75 -9.23 13.57
C ALA A 17 11.93 -9.31 12.60
N LEU A 18 13.05 -8.65 12.92
CA LEU A 18 14.28 -8.74 12.12
C LEU A 18 14.79 -10.19 12.10
N GLU A 19 14.90 -10.83 13.26
CA GLU A 19 15.34 -12.22 13.39
C GLU A 19 14.43 -13.17 12.61
N ALA A 20 13.11 -12.99 12.71
CA ALA A 20 12.14 -13.80 11.97
C ALA A 20 12.27 -13.65 10.44
N CYS A 21 12.47 -12.42 9.95
CA CYS A 21 12.64 -12.16 8.51
C CYS A 21 13.93 -12.77 7.97
N LEU A 22 15.05 -12.60 8.70
CA LEU A 22 16.34 -13.22 8.36
C LEU A 22 16.23 -14.75 8.35
N ALA A 23 15.57 -15.34 9.35
CA ALA A 23 15.38 -16.80 9.44
C ALA A 23 14.52 -17.37 8.30
N CYS A 24 13.64 -16.54 7.71
CA CYS A 24 12.83 -16.92 6.55
C CYS A 24 13.54 -16.67 5.21
N GLY A 25 14.81 -16.21 5.22
CA GLY A 25 15.63 -16.06 4.01
C GLY A 25 15.71 -14.65 3.45
N GLY A 26 15.14 -13.63 4.14
CA GLY A 26 15.31 -12.23 3.74
C GLY A 26 16.74 -11.74 4.00
N SER A 27 17.28 -10.93 3.09
CA SER A 27 18.55 -10.24 3.32
C SER A 27 18.46 -9.21 4.46
N PRO A 28 19.58 -8.79 5.08
CA PRO A 28 19.55 -7.78 6.14
C PRO A 28 18.88 -6.45 5.74
N ALA A 29 19.11 -6.00 4.50
CA ALA A 29 18.49 -4.79 3.97
C ALA A 29 16.97 -4.96 3.80
N MET A 30 16.54 -6.11 3.26
CA MET A 30 15.12 -6.44 3.14
C MET A 30 14.44 -6.53 4.50
N ALA A 31 15.07 -7.23 5.45
CA ALA A 31 14.54 -7.38 6.80
C ALA A 31 14.32 -6.01 7.46
N LYS A 32 15.30 -5.11 7.36
CA LYS A 32 15.16 -3.74 7.86
C LYS A 32 14.00 -3.00 7.20
N ALA A 33 13.95 -2.96 5.86
CA ALA A 33 12.91 -2.25 5.12
C ALA A 33 11.50 -2.76 5.46
N LEU A 34 11.33 -4.08 5.50
CA LEU A 34 10.05 -4.71 5.83
C LEU A 34 9.61 -4.44 7.28
N VAL A 35 10.54 -4.55 8.24
CA VAL A 35 10.25 -4.31 9.66
C VAL A 35 9.92 -2.85 9.93
N ASP A 36 10.63 -1.90 9.31
CA ASP A 36 10.33 -0.47 9.43
C ASP A 36 8.94 -0.14 8.89
N ALA A 37 8.56 -0.70 7.72
CA ALA A 37 7.21 -0.54 7.18
C ALA A 37 6.14 -1.19 8.05
N THR A 38 6.41 -2.39 8.58
CA THR A 38 5.50 -3.14 9.46
C THR A 38 5.22 -2.38 10.76
N LEU A 39 6.27 -1.83 11.38
CA LEU A 39 6.14 -1.01 12.58
C LEU A 39 5.39 0.29 12.27
N SER A 40 5.68 0.93 11.14
CA SER A 40 4.97 2.15 10.72
C SER A 40 3.47 1.90 10.57
N ALA A 41 3.08 0.80 9.91
CA ALA A 41 1.68 0.40 9.76
C ALA A 41 1.05 0.07 11.12
N ALA A 42 1.75 -0.64 12.01
CA ALA A 42 1.25 -0.99 13.34
C ALA A 42 1.04 0.23 14.26
N CYS A 43 1.89 1.26 14.14
CA CYS A 43 1.84 2.45 14.98
C CYS A 43 0.92 3.56 14.43
N PHE A 44 0.88 3.73 13.11
CA PHE A 44 0.28 4.92 12.48
C PHE A 44 -0.74 4.59 11.38
N GLY A 45 -0.70 3.37 10.84
CA GLY A 45 -1.55 2.92 9.75
C GLY A 45 -2.68 2.02 10.22
N ARG A 46 -3.11 1.12 9.34
CA ARG A 46 -4.06 0.05 9.67
C ARG A 46 -3.31 -1.11 10.29
N THR A 47 -3.71 -1.52 11.49
CA THR A 47 -3.03 -2.57 12.26
C THR A 47 -3.01 -3.92 11.53
N GLU A 48 -3.98 -4.18 10.67
CA GLU A 48 -4.07 -5.39 9.84
C GLU A 48 -2.92 -5.47 8.83
N LEU A 49 -2.41 -4.33 8.35
CA LEU A 49 -1.27 -4.24 7.43
C LEU A 49 0.08 -4.22 8.15
N GLY A 50 0.08 -4.25 9.49
CA GLY A 50 1.29 -4.40 10.32
C GLY A 50 1.66 -5.88 10.50
N PHE A 51 1.88 -6.30 11.75
CA PHE A 51 2.35 -7.66 12.06
C PHE A 51 1.49 -8.82 11.55
N PRO A 52 0.15 -8.73 11.47
CA PRO A 52 -0.65 -9.77 10.84
C PRO A 52 -0.21 -10.02 9.39
N HIS A 53 -0.04 -8.95 8.60
CA HIS A 53 0.40 -9.07 7.22
C HIS A 53 1.89 -9.41 7.09
N PHE A 54 2.73 -9.00 8.05
CA PHE A 54 4.14 -9.39 8.10
C PHE A 54 4.32 -10.93 8.07
N VAL A 55 3.42 -11.69 8.70
CA VAL A 55 3.44 -13.16 8.66
C VAL A 55 3.23 -13.69 7.23
N ASP A 56 2.43 -13.01 6.39
CA ASP A 56 2.26 -13.37 4.98
C ASP A 56 3.55 -13.18 4.18
N TYR A 57 4.33 -12.13 4.49
CA TYR A 57 5.66 -11.92 3.90
C TYR A 57 6.64 -13.03 4.32
N LEU A 58 6.70 -13.36 5.61
CA LEU A 58 7.58 -14.43 6.11
C LEU A 58 7.26 -15.78 5.45
N THR A 59 5.98 -16.09 5.34
CA THR A 59 5.51 -17.30 4.66
C THR A 59 5.93 -17.29 3.19
N SER A 60 5.76 -16.16 2.49
CA SER A 60 6.12 -16.04 1.08
C SER A 60 7.62 -16.01 0.81
N LEU A 61 8.44 -15.52 1.75
CA LEU A 61 9.90 -15.66 1.71
C LEU A 61 10.31 -17.12 1.83
N ARG A 62 9.80 -17.82 2.85
CA ARG A 62 10.09 -19.24 3.08
C ARG A 62 9.66 -20.11 1.90
N ASP A 63 8.51 -19.80 1.31
CA ASP A 63 7.95 -20.54 0.17
C ASP A 63 8.61 -20.13 -1.18
N GLY A 64 9.57 -19.21 -1.18
CA GLY A 64 10.31 -18.78 -2.38
C GLY A 64 9.55 -17.84 -3.32
N ARG A 65 8.36 -17.37 -2.93
CA ARG A 65 7.55 -16.39 -3.71
C ARG A 65 8.13 -14.98 -3.66
N ILE A 66 8.94 -14.68 -2.65
CA ILE A 66 9.72 -13.44 -2.53
C ILE A 66 11.18 -13.81 -2.68
N ASN A 67 11.89 -13.14 -3.58
CA ASN A 67 13.34 -13.28 -3.68
C ASN A 67 14.02 -12.60 -2.48
N GLY A 68 14.44 -13.39 -1.49
CA GLY A 68 15.06 -12.89 -0.26
C GLY A 68 16.41 -12.18 -0.46
N ASP A 69 17.14 -12.53 -1.53
CA ASP A 69 18.39 -11.88 -1.97
C ASP A 69 18.18 -10.95 -3.17
N ALA A 70 16.96 -10.40 -3.31
CA ALA A 70 16.63 -9.47 -4.39
C ALA A 70 17.64 -8.33 -4.51
N LYS A 71 18.05 -8.05 -5.74
CA LYS A 71 18.95 -6.94 -6.09
C LYS A 71 18.21 -5.97 -7.00
N PRO A 72 17.40 -5.05 -6.42
CA PRO A 72 16.66 -4.09 -7.21
C PRO A 72 17.57 -3.33 -8.17
N ARG A 73 17.13 -3.19 -9.42
CA ARG A 73 17.85 -2.44 -10.47
C ARG A 73 17.12 -1.12 -10.71
N PHE A 74 17.89 -0.06 -10.89
CA PHE A 74 17.37 1.30 -10.99
C PHE A 74 17.81 1.97 -12.28
N ASP A 75 16.82 2.33 -13.09
CA ASP A 75 16.99 3.10 -14.31
C ASP A 75 16.56 4.55 -14.06
N ARG A 76 17.52 5.48 -14.17
CA ARG A 76 17.28 6.92 -14.05
C ARG A 76 16.88 7.47 -15.41
N VAL A 77 15.69 7.06 -15.87
CA VAL A 77 15.19 7.30 -17.23
C VAL A 77 15.18 8.79 -17.58
N LEU A 78 14.82 9.65 -16.62
CA LEU A 78 14.85 11.10 -16.74
C LEU A 78 15.33 11.73 -15.42
N PRO A 79 15.74 13.03 -15.40
CA PRO A 79 16.20 13.68 -14.18
C PRO A 79 15.22 13.58 -13.00
N ALA A 80 13.92 13.59 -13.27
CA ALA A 80 12.84 13.48 -12.29
C ALA A 80 12.05 12.15 -12.37
N LEU A 81 12.57 11.12 -13.04
CA LEU A 81 11.91 9.81 -13.16
C LEU A 81 12.91 8.68 -12.89
N ILE A 82 12.62 7.91 -11.83
CA ILE A 82 13.34 6.69 -11.49
C ILE A 82 12.40 5.51 -11.74
N HIS A 83 12.82 4.59 -12.60
CA HIS A 83 12.16 3.31 -12.81
C HIS A 83 12.97 2.22 -12.14
N ALA A 84 12.30 1.23 -11.54
CA ALA A 84 12.95 0.14 -10.84
C ALA A 84 12.35 -1.22 -11.19
N ASP A 85 13.22 -2.23 -11.19
CA ASP A 85 12.85 -3.63 -11.19
C ASP A 85 13.21 -4.20 -9.82
N ALA A 86 12.21 -4.68 -9.07
CA ALA A 86 12.42 -5.14 -7.70
C ALA A 86 13.02 -6.55 -7.61
N ASP A 87 13.29 -7.21 -8.74
CA ASP A 87 13.94 -8.53 -8.79
C ASP A 87 13.18 -9.60 -7.98
N GLY A 88 11.85 -9.55 -7.98
CA GLY A 88 10.99 -10.45 -7.20
C GLY A 88 11.00 -10.18 -5.69
N GLY A 89 11.66 -9.09 -5.24
CA GLY A 89 11.73 -8.68 -3.85
C GLY A 89 10.50 -7.92 -3.37
N ILE A 90 10.64 -7.25 -2.22
CA ILE A 90 9.58 -6.45 -1.61
C ILE A 90 9.62 -4.99 -2.10
N ALA A 91 8.46 -4.32 -2.12
CA ALA A 91 8.37 -2.95 -2.64
C ALA A 91 9.16 -1.94 -1.79
N GLN A 92 9.18 -2.16 -0.48
CA GLN A 92 9.80 -1.30 0.52
C GLN A 92 11.31 -1.20 0.31
N LEU A 93 11.97 -2.33 0.00
CA LEU A 93 13.42 -2.35 -0.22
C LEU A 93 13.83 -1.47 -1.39
N GLY A 94 13.12 -1.57 -2.52
CA GLY A 94 13.44 -0.76 -3.68
C GLY A 94 13.27 0.74 -3.42
N PHE A 95 12.23 1.15 -2.69
CA PHE A 95 12.04 2.53 -2.28
C PHE A 95 13.10 3.01 -1.27
N ASP A 96 13.48 2.17 -0.30
CA ASP A 96 14.50 2.49 0.71
C ASP A 96 15.86 2.77 0.07
N LEU A 97 16.25 1.97 -0.92
CA LEU A 97 17.55 2.10 -1.59
C LEU A 97 17.68 3.38 -2.43
N ILE A 98 16.56 3.99 -2.87
CA ILE A 98 16.56 5.23 -3.65
C ILE A 98 16.10 6.45 -2.88
N TYR A 99 15.71 6.30 -1.62
CA TYR A 99 15.00 7.33 -0.85
C TYR A 99 15.71 8.68 -0.90
N ASP A 100 17.01 8.71 -0.61
CA ASP A 100 17.78 9.96 -0.56
C ASP A 100 17.96 10.59 -1.95
N ASP A 101 18.20 9.77 -3.00
CA ASP A 101 18.29 10.23 -4.40
C ASP A 101 16.94 10.80 -4.85
N PHE A 102 15.85 10.14 -4.49
CA PHE A 102 14.48 10.56 -4.82
C PHE A 102 14.13 11.90 -4.14
N VAL A 103 14.31 12.02 -2.82
CA VAL A 103 14.05 13.27 -2.08
C VAL A 103 14.89 14.41 -2.64
N LYS A 104 16.17 14.17 -2.95
CA LYS A 104 17.06 15.16 -3.58
C LYS A 104 16.50 15.62 -4.93
N ARG A 105 16.01 14.71 -5.77
CA ARG A 105 15.41 15.04 -7.08
C ARG A 105 14.13 15.84 -6.93
N VAL A 106 13.24 15.46 -6.01
CA VAL A 106 12.00 16.21 -5.75
C VAL A 106 12.34 17.66 -5.35
N LYS A 107 13.32 17.85 -4.44
CA LYS A 107 13.75 19.19 -4.01
C LYS A 107 14.47 19.98 -5.10
N THR A 108 15.14 19.30 -6.03
CA THR A 108 15.87 19.93 -7.14
C THR A 108 14.94 20.35 -8.28
N PHE A 109 14.01 19.47 -8.67
CA PHE A 109 13.16 19.64 -9.86
C PHE A 109 11.73 20.08 -9.52
N GLY A 110 11.38 20.19 -8.23
CA GLY A 110 10.02 20.51 -7.77
C GLY A 110 9.06 19.32 -7.79
N ILE A 111 9.36 18.29 -8.58
CA ILE A 111 8.60 17.04 -8.69
C ILE A 111 9.55 15.87 -9.00
N SER A 112 9.23 14.68 -8.53
CA SER A 112 9.87 13.44 -9.01
C SER A 112 8.89 12.27 -8.96
N VAL A 113 9.09 11.29 -9.84
CA VAL A 113 8.35 10.03 -9.90
C VAL A 113 9.30 8.87 -9.66
N PHE A 114 8.93 7.98 -8.76
CA PHE A 114 9.51 6.65 -8.60
C PHE A 114 8.45 5.64 -8.99
N THR A 115 8.79 4.72 -9.89
CA THR A 115 7.88 3.65 -10.29
C THR A 115 8.64 2.33 -10.35
N GLN A 116 8.01 1.26 -9.88
CA GLN A 116 8.65 -0.03 -9.70
C GLN A 116 7.74 -1.16 -10.13
N ARG A 117 8.34 -2.16 -10.78
CA ARG A 117 7.69 -3.42 -11.14
C ARG A 117 8.32 -4.62 -10.43
N SER A 118 7.70 -5.78 -10.62
CA SER A 118 8.25 -7.08 -10.22
C SER A 118 8.52 -7.19 -8.73
N SER A 119 7.68 -6.52 -7.93
CA SER A 119 7.69 -6.69 -6.48
C SER A 119 6.58 -7.62 -6.00
N TYR A 120 6.72 -8.08 -4.77
CA TYR A 120 5.58 -8.51 -3.96
C TYR A 120 4.68 -7.30 -3.60
N THR A 121 3.66 -7.50 -2.76
CA THR A 121 2.73 -6.41 -2.36
C THR A 121 3.46 -5.19 -1.78
N ALA A 122 2.89 -4.00 -1.99
CA ALA A 122 3.41 -2.75 -1.44
C ALA A 122 3.13 -2.57 0.06
N GLY A 123 2.24 -3.39 0.64
CA GLY A 123 1.80 -3.24 2.02
C GLY A 123 0.99 -1.96 2.25
N GLU A 124 1.20 -1.30 3.39
CA GLU A 124 0.58 -0.01 3.73
C GLU A 124 1.20 1.11 2.89
N LEU A 125 0.38 1.79 2.06
CA LEU A 125 0.89 2.88 1.21
C LEU A 125 1.17 4.15 2.00
N GLY A 126 0.52 4.33 3.15
CA GLY A 126 0.79 5.42 4.08
C GLY A 126 2.25 5.49 4.53
N TYR A 127 2.99 4.38 4.56
CA TYR A 127 4.40 4.31 4.91
C TYR A 127 5.26 5.23 4.03
N TYR A 128 5.09 5.10 2.71
CA TYR A 128 5.86 5.84 1.72
C TYR A 128 5.56 7.33 1.80
N VAL A 129 4.27 7.70 1.82
CA VAL A 129 3.85 9.10 1.82
C VAL A 129 4.09 9.79 3.17
N ARG A 130 4.07 9.05 4.28
CA ARG A 130 4.40 9.55 5.63
C ARG A 130 5.86 9.95 5.73
N ARG A 131 6.78 9.12 5.21
CA ARG A 131 8.21 9.43 5.16
C ARG A 131 8.47 10.68 4.32
N LEU A 132 7.89 10.77 3.14
CA LEU A 132 8.05 11.94 2.28
C LEU A 132 7.45 13.21 2.89
N ALA A 133 6.34 13.10 3.63
CA ALA A 133 5.77 14.23 4.36
C ALA A 133 6.69 14.72 5.49
N GLN A 134 7.46 13.85 6.14
CA GLN A 134 8.49 14.26 7.12
C GLN A 134 9.62 15.06 6.47
N ASP A 135 9.88 14.84 5.18
CA ASP A 135 10.84 15.62 4.39
C ASP A 135 10.27 16.92 3.80
N GLY A 136 9.04 17.30 4.18
CA GLY A 136 8.36 18.49 3.72
C GLY A 136 7.76 18.35 2.31
N LEU A 137 7.51 17.12 1.84
CA LEU A 137 7.03 16.85 0.49
C LEU A 137 5.56 16.43 0.48
N ILE A 138 4.80 16.92 -0.50
CA ILE A 138 3.49 16.35 -0.83
C ILE A 138 3.72 15.09 -1.64
N SER A 139 2.96 14.03 -1.41
CA SER A 139 3.13 12.80 -2.18
C SER A 139 1.85 12.02 -2.42
N ILE A 140 1.81 11.29 -3.53
CA ILE A 140 0.79 10.30 -3.89
C ILE A 140 1.50 8.95 -4.08
N ALA A 141 0.94 7.87 -3.54
CA ALA A 141 1.39 6.51 -3.81
C ALA A 141 0.23 5.66 -4.33
N ALA A 142 0.50 4.80 -5.30
CA ALA A 142 -0.47 3.93 -5.95
C ALA A 142 0.14 2.54 -6.16
N ALA A 143 -0.62 1.46 -5.92
CA ALA A 143 -0.16 0.09 -6.13
C ALA A 143 -1.30 -0.83 -6.60
N ASN A 144 -0.95 -1.96 -7.22
CA ASN A 144 -1.89 -3.01 -7.60
C ASN A 144 -1.47 -4.40 -7.08
N GLY A 145 -2.16 -5.44 -7.55
CA GLY A 145 -1.95 -6.85 -7.24
C GLY A 145 -2.91 -7.73 -8.04
N PRO A 146 -3.14 -9.00 -7.70
CA PRO A 146 -4.11 -9.86 -8.36
C PRO A 146 -5.54 -9.32 -8.26
N ALA A 147 -6.37 -9.64 -9.25
CA ALA A 147 -7.75 -9.21 -9.33
C ALA A 147 -8.61 -9.78 -8.19
N LEU A 148 -9.27 -8.88 -7.45
CA LEU A 148 -10.15 -9.16 -6.30
C LEU A 148 -11.48 -8.40 -6.37
N MET A 149 -11.57 -7.40 -7.24
CA MET A 149 -12.65 -6.42 -7.31
C MET A 149 -13.23 -6.34 -8.72
N ALA A 150 -14.56 -6.26 -8.81
CA ALA A 150 -15.26 -5.99 -10.06
C ALA A 150 -15.35 -4.49 -10.34
N ALA A 151 -15.54 -4.11 -11.61
CA ALA A 151 -15.77 -2.70 -11.98
C ALA A 151 -17.19 -2.21 -11.61
N ALA A 152 -18.15 -3.13 -11.57
CA ALA A 152 -19.56 -2.87 -11.25
C ALA A 152 -20.25 -4.17 -10.81
N GLU A 153 -21.49 -4.05 -10.34
CA GLU A 153 -22.38 -5.19 -10.10
C GLU A 153 -22.56 -6.02 -11.39
N GLY A 154 -22.70 -7.34 -11.25
CA GLY A 154 -22.78 -8.27 -12.39
C GLY A 154 -21.46 -8.52 -13.13
N GLY A 155 -20.36 -7.85 -12.75
CA GLY A 155 -19.05 -8.02 -13.37
C GLY A 155 -18.18 -9.09 -12.73
N GLU A 156 -17.06 -9.39 -13.39
CA GLU A 156 -16.02 -10.30 -12.89
C GLU A 156 -14.89 -9.53 -12.18
N ARG A 157 -13.98 -10.24 -11.51
CA ARG A 157 -12.77 -9.64 -10.91
C ARG A 157 -11.87 -9.09 -12.01
N VAL A 158 -11.65 -7.78 -12.01
CA VAL A 158 -10.82 -7.09 -13.01
C VAL A 158 -9.74 -6.19 -12.41
N TYR A 159 -9.93 -5.75 -11.17
CA TYR A 159 -8.96 -4.93 -10.44
C TYR A 159 -8.55 -5.60 -9.14
N CYS A 160 -7.35 -5.33 -8.64
CA CYS A 160 -7.06 -5.51 -7.22
C CYS A 160 -7.86 -4.47 -6.40
N THR A 161 -7.61 -4.42 -5.09
CA THR A 161 -8.13 -3.33 -4.24
C THR A 161 -7.52 -1.96 -4.58
N ASN A 162 -6.51 -1.93 -5.45
CA ASN A 162 -5.89 -0.74 -6.07
C ASN A 162 -5.77 0.45 -5.12
N PRO A 163 -5.01 0.33 -4.02
CA PRO A 163 -4.90 1.39 -3.03
C PRO A 163 -4.23 2.67 -3.58
N LEU A 164 -4.67 3.79 -3.02
CA LEU A 164 -4.13 5.12 -3.25
C LEU A 164 -3.88 5.81 -1.90
N ALA A 165 -2.66 6.29 -1.70
CA ALA A 165 -2.30 7.11 -0.55
C ALA A 165 -1.91 8.53 -0.95
N PHE A 166 -2.13 9.47 -0.03
CA PHE A 166 -1.78 10.87 -0.18
C PHE A 166 -1.20 11.40 1.14
N GLY A 167 -0.05 12.06 1.06
CA GLY A 167 0.64 12.65 2.21
C GLY A 167 0.84 14.16 2.03
N VAL A 168 0.57 14.91 3.10
CA VAL A 168 0.78 16.37 3.15
C VAL A 168 1.58 16.74 4.41
N PRO A 169 2.70 17.47 4.27
CA PRO A 169 3.49 17.94 5.40
C PRO A 169 2.73 19.03 6.16
N LEU A 170 2.88 19.04 7.49
CA LEU A 170 2.42 20.11 8.37
C LEU A 170 3.61 20.64 9.19
N PRO A 171 3.55 21.88 9.70
CA PRO A 171 4.58 22.39 10.60
C PRO A 171 4.61 21.59 11.90
N GLU A 172 5.82 21.30 12.39
CA GLU A 172 6.01 20.70 13.70
C GLU A 172 5.33 21.53 14.82
N PRO A 173 4.75 20.89 15.85
CA PRO A 173 4.75 19.45 16.14
C PRO A 173 3.53 18.70 15.54
N LEU A 174 2.85 19.25 14.53
CA LEU A 174 1.64 18.62 13.98
C LEU A 174 2.00 17.42 13.10
N PRO A 175 1.39 16.25 13.31
CA PRO A 175 1.63 15.11 12.43
C PRO A 175 1.09 15.39 11.03
N PRO A 176 1.72 14.85 9.97
CA PRO A 176 1.30 15.05 8.59
C PRO A 176 -0.13 14.55 8.37
N VAL A 177 -0.78 15.07 7.34
CA VAL A 177 -2.07 14.54 6.88
C VAL A 177 -1.79 13.35 5.97
N ILE A 178 -2.23 12.17 6.38
CA ILE A 178 -2.10 10.93 5.60
C ILE A 178 -3.50 10.41 5.28
N ILE A 179 -3.73 10.15 4.00
CA ILE A 179 -4.87 9.38 3.50
C ILE A 179 -4.28 8.09 2.93
N ASP A 180 -4.81 6.95 3.34
CA ASP A 180 -4.48 5.65 2.76
C ASP A 180 -5.76 4.81 2.66
N GLN A 181 -6.16 4.49 1.44
CA GLN A 181 -7.42 3.80 1.16
C GLN A 181 -7.31 2.90 -0.06
N ALA A 182 -8.02 1.76 0.02
CA ALA A 182 -8.35 0.96 -1.15
C ALA A 182 -9.41 1.67 -2.01
N THR A 183 -9.49 1.29 -3.29
CA THR A 183 -10.62 1.67 -4.16
C THR A 183 -11.82 0.75 -4.03
N SER A 184 -11.69 -0.35 -3.29
CA SER A 184 -12.79 -1.23 -2.90
C SER A 184 -13.58 -0.67 -1.72
N ALA A 185 -14.88 -0.98 -1.67
CA ALA A 185 -15.80 -0.59 -0.60
C ALA A 185 -15.44 -1.22 0.76
N SER A 186 -14.66 -2.30 0.75
CA SER A 186 -14.10 -2.95 1.95
C SER A 186 -12.73 -3.55 1.64
N ALA A 187 -11.95 -3.84 2.68
CA ALA A 187 -10.71 -4.59 2.53
C ALA A 187 -11.00 -6.08 2.35
N PHE A 188 -10.19 -6.78 1.53
CA PHE A 188 -10.34 -8.22 1.33
C PHE A 188 -10.19 -9.00 2.64
N ILE A 189 -9.30 -8.56 3.53
CA ILE A 189 -9.11 -9.21 4.85
C ILE A 189 -10.37 -9.12 5.72
N THR A 190 -11.07 -7.98 5.70
CA THR A 190 -12.34 -7.81 6.43
C THR A 190 -13.39 -8.79 5.92
N LEU A 191 -13.44 -9.00 4.60
CA LEU A 191 -14.33 -10.00 4.00
C LEU A 191 -13.94 -11.42 4.44
N ALA A 192 -12.65 -11.77 4.39
CA ALA A 192 -12.15 -13.07 4.79
C ALA A 192 -12.40 -13.36 6.29
N GLU A 193 -12.27 -12.36 7.16
CA GLU A 193 -12.59 -12.47 8.58
C GLU A 193 -14.08 -12.66 8.82
N ALA A 194 -14.94 -11.90 8.11
CA ALA A 194 -16.39 -12.05 8.17
C ALA A 194 -16.81 -13.46 7.72
N ALA A 195 -16.16 -14.02 6.70
CA ALA A 195 -16.43 -15.38 6.21
C ALA A 195 -16.04 -16.44 7.24
N LYS A 196 -14.86 -16.31 7.86
CA LYS A 196 -14.42 -17.19 8.96
C LYS A 196 -15.35 -17.11 10.17
N ALA A 197 -15.85 -15.92 10.48
CA ALA A 197 -16.78 -15.68 11.58
C ALA A 197 -18.25 -15.93 11.20
N GLN A 198 -18.54 -16.31 9.95
CA GLN A 198 -19.89 -16.46 9.38
C GLN A 198 -20.81 -15.27 9.69
N SER A 199 -20.23 -14.06 9.72
CA SER A 199 -20.92 -12.83 10.09
C SER A 199 -21.30 -12.03 8.84
N PRO A 200 -22.56 -11.55 8.70
CA PRO A 200 -22.98 -10.81 7.52
C PRO A 200 -22.11 -9.57 7.24
N ILE A 201 -21.83 -9.30 5.96
CA ILE A 201 -21.18 -8.07 5.51
C ILE A 201 -22.22 -7.01 5.12
N ALA A 202 -21.81 -5.75 5.11
CA ALA A 202 -22.68 -4.67 4.68
C ALA A 202 -23.02 -4.80 3.19
N ARG A 203 -24.27 -4.48 2.84
CA ARG A 203 -24.71 -4.42 1.44
C ARG A 203 -23.83 -3.43 0.66
N GLY A 204 -23.44 -3.80 -0.56
CA GLY A 204 -22.58 -2.99 -1.42
C GLY A 204 -21.07 -3.19 -1.20
N MET A 205 -20.66 -4.11 -0.33
CA MET A 205 -19.25 -4.49 -0.18
C MET A 205 -18.76 -5.47 -1.25
N ALA A 206 -19.62 -6.41 -1.66
CA ALA A 206 -19.25 -7.50 -2.56
C ALA A 206 -20.45 -8.02 -3.35
N ILE A 207 -20.13 -8.73 -4.43
CA ILE A 207 -21.02 -9.59 -5.21
C ILE A 207 -20.63 -11.06 -5.00
N ASP A 208 -21.56 -11.98 -5.25
CA ASP A 208 -21.28 -13.42 -5.29
C ASP A 208 -20.77 -13.88 -6.67
N GLU A 209 -20.56 -15.19 -6.84
CA GLU A 209 -20.08 -15.80 -8.08
C GLU A 209 -21.00 -15.58 -9.30
N THR A 210 -22.27 -15.25 -9.07
CA THR A 210 -23.24 -14.93 -10.14
C THR A 210 -23.25 -13.45 -10.49
N GLY A 211 -22.49 -12.63 -9.76
CA GLY A 211 -22.43 -11.19 -9.89
C GLY A 211 -23.53 -10.44 -9.13
N ALA A 212 -24.34 -11.13 -8.32
CA ALA A 212 -25.40 -10.50 -7.53
C ALA A 212 -24.86 -9.92 -6.21
N ILE A 213 -25.37 -8.75 -5.78
CA ILE A 213 -25.01 -8.17 -4.48
C ILE A 213 -25.36 -9.14 -3.36
N THR A 214 -24.40 -9.42 -2.49
CA THR A 214 -24.59 -10.33 -1.37
C THR A 214 -24.17 -9.70 -0.04
N THR A 215 -24.82 -10.11 1.03
CA THR A 215 -24.40 -9.86 2.43
C THR A 215 -23.88 -11.13 3.10
N ASP A 216 -23.91 -12.26 2.39
CA ASP A 216 -23.34 -13.52 2.85
C ASP A 216 -21.82 -13.50 2.57
N PRO A 217 -20.99 -13.54 3.63
CA PRO A 217 -19.55 -13.42 3.47
C PRO A 217 -18.93 -14.63 2.75
N VAL A 218 -19.51 -15.83 2.86
CA VAL A 218 -18.99 -17.04 2.21
C VAL A 218 -19.23 -16.97 0.71
N LYS A 219 -20.43 -16.52 0.30
CA LYS A 219 -20.71 -16.27 -1.13
C LYS A 219 -19.85 -15.15 -1.69
N ALA A 220 -19.64 -14.08 -0.92
CA ALA A 220 -18.78 -12.97 -1.34
C ALA A 220 -17.31 -13.38 -1.54
N MET A 221 -16.79 -14.34 -0.78
CA MET A 221 -15.43 -14.88 -0.98
C MET A 221 -15.26 -15.56 -2.35
N LEU A 222 -16.34 -16.11 -2.92
CA LEU A 222 -16.36 -16.73 -4.25
C LEU A 222 -16.60 -15.70 -5.37
N GLY A 223 -17.27 -14.59 -5.07
CA GLY A 223 -17.51 -13.51 -6.02
C GLY A 223 -16.41 -12.45 -6.05
N ALA A 224 -16.75 -11.17 -5.95
CA ALA A 224 -15.78 -10.07 -6.04
C ALA A 224 -16.14 -8.91 -5.09
N LEU A 225 -15.14 -8.13 -4.68
CA LEU A 225 -15.38 -6.84 -4.02
C LEU A 225 -16.01 -5.84 -5.00
N LEU A 226 -16.78 -4.89 -4.47
CA LEU A 226 -17.29 -3.74 -5.23
C LEU A 226 -16.46 -2.47 -4.95
N PRO A 227 -16.41 -1.52 -5.90
CA PRO A 227 -15.69 -0.26 -5.72
C PRO A 227 -16.44 0.70 -4.77
N PHE A 228 -15.71 1.50 -4.00
CA PHE A 228 -16.34 2.53 -3.17
C PHE A 228 -17.05 3.56 -4.05
N GLY A 229 -18.26 4.00 -3.66
CA GLY A 229 -18.98 5.01 -4.44
C GLY A 229 -19.30 4.60 -5.88
N GLY A 230 -19.36 3.29 -6.17
CA GLY A 230 -19.75 2.74 -7.47
C GLY A 230 -18.77 3.12 -8.59
N TYR A 231 -19.30 3.58 -9.73
CA TYR A 231 -18.49 3.88 -10.92
C TYR A 231 -17.35 4.89 -10.67
N LYS A 232 -17.49 5.79 -9.68
CA LYS A 232 -16.42 6.73 -9.33
C LYS A 232 -15.22 6.02 -8.71
N GLY A 233 -15.46 5.06 -7.81
CA GLY A 233 -14.38 4.23 -7.27
C GLY A 233 -13.77 3.33 -8.32
N ALA A 234 -14.58 2.82 -9.26
CA ALA A 234 -14.08 2.04 -10.41
C ALA A 234 -13.14 2.87 -11.29
N ASN A 235 -13.48 4.14 -11.55
CA ASN A 235 -12.61 5.06 -12.30
C ASN A 235 -11.31 5.35 -11.55
N ILE A 236 -11.36 5.49 -10.22
CA ILE A 236 -10.14 5.67 -9.41
C ILE A 236 -9.31 4.39 -9.43
N ALA A 237 -9.93 3.21 -9.36
CA ALA A 237 -9.24 1.92 -9.50
C ALA A 237 -8.51 1.82 -10.82
N LEU A 238 -9.13 2.25 -11.92
CA LEU A 238 -8.49 2.30 -13.24
C LEU A 238 -7.31 3.28 -13.29
N ILE A 239 -7.44 4.47 -12.68
CA ILE A 239 -6.32 5.43 -12.57
C ILE A 239 -5.14 4.79 -11.82
N VAL A 240 -5.42 4.13 -10.69
CA VAL A 240 -4.41 3.43 -9.91
C VAL A 240 -3.78 2.29 -10.72
N GLU A 241 -4.58 1.51 -11.44
CA GLU A 241 -4.11 0.42 -12.31
C GLU A 241 -3.12 0.95 -13.36
N MET A 242 -3.47 2.07 -14.02
CA MET A 242 -2.60 2.70 -15.02
C MET A 242 -1.29 3.23 -14.42
N LEU A 243 -1.34 3.77 -13.19
CA LEU A 243 -0.15 4.27 -12.51
C LEU A 243 0.73 3.14 -11.97
N SER A 244 0.14 2.07 -11.45
CA SER A 244 0.88 1.02 -10.74
C SER A 244 1.30 -0.13 -11.65
N ALA A 245 0.46 -0.59 -12.57
CA ALA A 245 0.81 -1.62 -13.55
C ALA A 245 1.32 -1.01 -14.86
N GLY A 246 0.51 -0.14 -15.47
CA GLY A 246 0.78 0.39 -16.80
C GLY A 246 2.08 1.19 -16.89
N LEU A 247 2.25 2.16 -16.00
CA LEU A 247 3.45 3.01 -15.97
C LEU A 247 4.71 2.26 -15.50
N SER A 248 4.58 1.38 -14.50
CA SER A 248 5.72 0.65 -13.97
C SER A 248 6.18 -0.50 -14.89
N GLY A 249 5.30 -0.99 -15.77
CA GLY A 249 5.52 -2.20 -16.54
C GLY A 249 5.40 -3.49 -15.70
N ALA A 250 4.68 -3.44 -14.58
CA ALA A 250 4.31 -4.62 -13.79
C ALA A 250 3.13 -5.36 -14.44
N ALA A 251 2.76 -6.51 -13.86
CA ALA A 251 1.56 -7.22 -14.31
C ALA A 251 0.30 -6.40 -14.02
N TRP A 252 -0.64 -6.39 -14.97
CA TRP A 252 -2.00 -5.93 -14.72
C TRP A 252 -2.67 -6.82 -13.68
N SER A 253 -3.71 -6.34 -13.00
CA SER A 253 -4.39 -7.10 -11.97
C SER A 253 -4.93 -8.45 -12.46
N LEU A 254 -5.34 -8.52 -13.72
CA LEU A 254 -5.80 -9.75 -14.37
C LEU A 254 -4.68 -10.78 -14.60
N ASP A 255 -3.44 -10.33 -14.72
CA ASP A 255 -2.27 -11.15 -15.05
C ASP A 255 -1.36 -11.39 -13.83
N ALA A 256 -1.60 -10.68 -12.72
CA ALA A 256 -0.78 -10.75 -11.53
C ALA A 256 -1.00 -12.05 -10.75
N GLY A 257 0.11 -12.62 -10.24
CA GLY A 257 0.09 -13.83 -9.43
C GLY A 257 -0.65 -13.64 -8.10
N HIS A 258 -1.17 -14.74 -7.55
CA HIS A 258 -1.88 -14.69 -6.28
C HIS A 258 -0.91 -14.42 -5.10
N PHE A 259 -1.29 -13.56 -4.16
CA PHE A 259 -0.42 -13.22 -3.02
C PHE A 259 -0.11 -14.42 -2.11
N LEU A 260 -1.14 -15.23 -1.82
CA LEU A 260 -1.05 -16.29 -0.81
C LEU A 260 -0.81 -17.69 -1.39
N LEU A 261 -0.91 -17.87 -2.71
CA LEU A 261 -0.98 -19.18 -3.34
C LEU A 261 -0.17 -19.20 -4.64
N GLY A 262 0.25 -20.38 -5.06
CA GLY A 262 0.98 -20.59 -6.31
C GLY A 262 2.50 -20.50 -6.17
N GLU A 263 3.17 -20.81 -7.27
CA GLU A 263 4.64 -20.85 -7.40
C GLU A 263 5.20 -19.63 -8.15
N HIS A 264 4.33 -18.79 -8.72
CA HIS A 264 4.72 -17.64 -9.52
C HIS A 264 4.75 -16.35 -8.68
N PRO A 265 5.73 -15.45 -8.92
CA PRO A 265 5.76 -14.14 -8.29
C PRO A 265 4.49 -13.35 -8.61
N VAL A 266 4.04 -12.52 -7.67
CA VAL A 266 2.88 -11.63 -7.87
C VAL A 266 3.11 -10.67 -9.04
N ASN A 267 4.34 -10.18 -9.18
CA ASN A 267 4.72 -9.14 -10.14
C ASN A 267 3.84 -7.88 -10.02
N ALA A 268 3.61 -7.44 -8.77
CA ALA A 268 2.89 -6.20 -8.49
C ALA A 268 3.76 -4.98 -8.83
N GLY A 269 3.09 -3.87 -9.07
CA GLY A 269 3.72 -2.58 -9.31
C GLY A 269 3.32 -1.52 -8.30
N MET A 270 4.17 -0.50 -8.18
CA MET A 270 3.96 0.64 -7.32
C MET A 270 4.52 1.90 -7.96
N THR A 271 3.81 3.02 -7.80
CA THR A 271 4.27 4.34 -8.20
C THR A 271 4.11 5.32 -7.06
N VAL A 272 5.15 6.12 -6.83
CA VAL A 272 5.19 7.23 -5.88
C VAL A 272 5.52 8.51 -6.63
N ILE A 273 4.66 9.52 -6.52
CA ILE A 273 4.84 10.86 -7.08
C ILE A 273 4.99 11.81 -5.91
N ALA A 274 6.02 12.64 -5.93
CA ALA A 274 6.26 13.62 -4.87
C ALA A 274 6.53 15.01 -5.43
N LEU A 275 6.01 16.03 -4.73
CA LEU A 275 6.15 17.44 -5.07
C LEU A 275 6.77 18.20 -3.91
N PHE A 276 7.58 19.21 -4.22
CA PHE A 276 8.17 20.12 -3.23
C PHE A 276 7.33 21.40 -3.11
N PRO A 277 6.36 21.47 -2.17
CA PRO A 277 5.43 22.59 -2.10
C PRO A 277 6.09 23.94 -1.80
N ALA A 278 7.19 23.95 -1.04
CA ALA A 278 7.88 25.19 -0.68
C ALA A 278 8.56 25.87 -1.88
N ALA A 279 8.79 25.16 -2.99
CA ALA A 279 9.25 25.75 -4.24
C ALA A 279 8.18 26.63 -4.90
N VAL A 280 6.90 26.37 -4.62
CA VAL A 280 5.77 27.19 -5.09
C VAL A 280 5.43 28.25 -4.03
N ASP A 281 5.33 27.83 -2.77
CA ASP A 281 4.99 28.71 -1.66
C ASP A 281 5.51 28.16 -0.32
N ALA A 282 6.48 28.87 0.26
CA ALA A 282 7.11 28.48 1.52
C ALA A 282 6.13 28.42 2.71
N GLY A 283 5.01 29.15 2.66
CA GLY A 283 3.98 29.15 3.70
C GLY A 283 2.91 28.06 3.53
N PHE A 284 3.12 27.10 2.61
CA PHE A 284 2.18 26.01 2.37
C PHE A 284 1.85 25.20 3.64
N PRO A 285 2.84 24.72 4.44
CA PRO A 285 2.55 23.91 5.62
C PRO A 285 1.64 24.63 6.63
N GLU A 286 1.88 25.92 6.89
CA GLU A 286 1.11 26.73 7.83
C GLU A 286 -0.33 26.92 7.34
N ARG A 287 -0.52 27.16 6.03
CA ARG A 287 -1.86 27.26 5.44
C ARG A 287 -2.60 25.93 5.50
N ALA A 288 -1.93 24.82 5.24
CA ALA A 288 -2.50 23.49 5.35
C ALA A 288 -2.95 23.20 6.81
N ALA A 289 -2.11 23.53 7.79
CA ALA A 289 -2.45 23.39 9.21
C ALA A 289 -3.67 24.24 9.60
N LYS A 290 -3.69 25.51 9.19
CA LYS A 290 -4.82 26.41 9.44
C LYS A 290 -6.12 25.89 8.82
N ASN A 291 -6.05 25.39 7.58
CA ASN A 291 -7.21 24.78 6.93
C ASN A 291 -7.70 23.54 7.69
N ARG A 292 -6.80 22.64 8.09
CA ARG A 292 -7.14 21.45 8.88
C ARG A 292 -7.86 21.81 10.19
N MET A 293 -7.31 22.76 10.94
CA MET A 293 -7.93 23.23 12.20
C MET A 293 -9.31 23.86 11.97
N HIS A 294 -9.45 24.65 10.90
CA HIS A 294 -10.72 25.27 10.54
C HIS A 294 -11.80 24.24 10.21
N ARG A 295 -11.46 23.19 9.45
CA ARG A 295 -12.39 22.10 9.13
C ARG A 295 -12.76 21.31 10.38
N ALA A 296 -11.80 20.99 11.25
CA ALA A 296 -12.07 20.28 12.51
C ALA A 296 -13.08 21.04 13.39
N ARG A 297 -12.93 22.37 13.53
CA ARG A 297 -13.88 23.20 14.28
C ARG A 297 -15.31 23.18 13.70
N ARG A 298 -15.46 23.05 12.39
CA ARG A 298 -16.77 23.00 11.72
C ARG A 298 -17.43 21.63 11.74
N HIS A 299 -16.67 20.55 11.92
CA HIS A 299 -17.23 19.19 12.05
C HIS A 299 -17.64 18.84 13.48
N HIS A 300 -17.14 19.57 14.48
CA HIS A 300 -17.48 19.42 15.90
C HIS A 300 -18.50 20.46 16.40
N ALA A 301 -19.11 21.24 15.49
CA ALA A 301 -20.23 22.15 15.76
C ALA A 301 -21.47 21.62 15.04
#